data_AF-F3FF76-F1
#
_entry.id   AF-F3FF76-F1
#
_cell.length_a   1.000
_cell.length_b   1.000
_cell.length_c   1.000
_cell.angle_alpha   90.00
_cell.angle_beta   90.00
_cell.angle_gamma   90.00
#
_symmetry.space_group_name_H-M   'P 1'
#
loop_
_entity.id
_entity.type
_entity.pdbx_description
1 polymer ?
#
loop_
_entity_poly.entity_id
_entity_poly.type
_entity_poly.pdbx_seq_one_letter_code
_entity_poly.pdbx_strand_id
1 'polypeptide(L)'
;MAPGKAHVLLEDASLQGGEPVWLGYSLAGTAWPGKPIGRDLGPLMRRALDAGHEIGLHAWDHHGWQANAGHWSDRQLTAQIHRGVDCLSDILGHPVVCSAAAGWRADQRVVQAKEAFGFRYNSDCRGASLFRPLLADGSLGTAQVPVDLPTFDEVNGPHLQPNAFNDYILGRFAARRLNVYTLHAEVEGIIMADGFRQLLKRANTQGIHFAPLGHLLPDAIEQLPSGHIVRGHLPGREGWLGVQQ
;
A
#
# COMPACT_ATOMS: atom_id res chain seq x y z
N MET A 1 -0.32 28.26 8.44
CA MET A 1 -1.12 27.03 8.64
C MET A 1 -0.15 25.91 8.96
N ALA A 2 -0.35 25.18 10.06
CA ALA A 2 0.58 24.12 10.44
C ALA A 2 0.58 23.03 9.34
N PRO A 3 1.76 22.57 8.90
CA PRO A 3 1.85 21.51 7.90
C PRO A 3 1.29 20.20 8.45
N GLY A 4 0.50 19.51 7.63
CA GLY A 4 -0.18 18.27 8.01
C GLY A 4 0.76 17.07 8.11
N LYS A 5 0.31 16.02 8.81
CA LYS A 5 0.98 14.71 8.78
C LYS A 5 0.80 14.07 7.40
N ALA A 6 1.84 13.41 6.90
CA ALA A 6 1.80 12.58 5.72
C ALA A 6 1.95 11.11 6.12
N HIS A 7 1.31 10.22 5.37
CA HIS A 7 1.38 8.79 5.62
C HIS A 7 1.87 8.11 4.35
N VAL A 8 2.84 7.21 4.48
CA VAL A 8 3.43 6.56 3.31
C VAL A 8 3.00 5.12 3.30
N LEU A 9 2.50 4.69 2.15
CA LEU A 9 2.47 3.29 1.76
C LEU A 9 3.72 3.06 0.92
N LEU A 10 4.40 1.94 1.11
CA LEU A 10 5.45 1.54 0.17
C LEU A 10 5.09 0.21 -0.42
N GLU A 11 5.24 0.12 -1.72
CA GLU A 11 5.00 -1.07 -2.50
C GLU A 11 6.34 -1.61 -3.00
N ASP A 12 6.48 -2.93 -2.95
CA ASP A 12 7.62 -3.73 -3.38
C ASP A 12 9.01 -3.25 -2.93
N ALA A 13 9.42 -3.74 -1.76
CA ALA A 13 10.74 -3.50 -1.23
C ALA A 13 11.78 -4.57 -1.55
N SER A 14 12.77 -4.21 -2.37
CA SER A 14 14.16 -4.62 -2.14
C SER A 14 14.93 -3.37 -1.70
N LEU A 15 15.28 -3.26 -0.41
CA LEU A 15 16.09 -2.13 0.08
C LEU A 15 17.54 -2.57 0.31
N GLN A 16 18.47 -1.85 -0.33
CA GLN A 16 19.82 -1.67 0.17
C GLN A 16 19.91 -0.26 0.78
N GLY A 17 20.05 -0.16 2.12
CA GLY A 17 20.30 1.10 2.83
C GLY A 17 19.25 1.42 3.88
N GLY A 18 19.63 1.42 5.16
CA GLY A 18 18.74 1.57 6.31
C GLY A 18 18.34 3.01 6.64
N GLU A 19 17.30 3.49 5.97
CA GLU A 19 16.62 4.78 6.26
C GLU A 19 15.09 4.54 6.35
N PRO A 20 14.31 5.43 6.99
CA PRO A 20 12.98 5.08 7.49
C PRO A 20 11.93 4.99 6.38
N VAL A 21 11.36 3.81 6.15
CA VAL A 21 10.32 3.61 5.13
C VAL A 21 9.40 2.42 5.40
N TRP A 22 8.12 2.59 5.08
CA TRP A 22 7.06 1.56 5.05
C TRP A 22 7.44 0.47 4.06
N LEU A 23 7.03 -0.79 4.22
CA LEU A 23 7.44 -1.83 3.26
C LEU A 23 6.32 -2.85 3.02
N GLY A 24 5.66 -2.73 1.87
CA GLY A 24 4.92 -3.82 1.24
C GLY A 24 5.92 -4.73 0.53
N TYR A 25 5.81 -6.03 0.79
CA TYR A 25 6.70 -7.02 0.19
C TYR A 25 5.90 -8.00 -0.66
N SER A 26 6.28 -8.10 -1.95
CA SER A 26 5.99 -9.28 -2.75
C SER A 26 6.91 -10.42 -2.34
N LEU A 27 6.33 -11.63 -2.23
CA LEU A 27 7.07 -12.83 -1.87
C LEU A 27 7.52 -13.63 -3.11
N ALA A 28 7.02 -13.29 -4.30
CA ALA A 28 7.42 -13.82 -5.61
C ALA A 28 7.22 -12.80 -6.76
N GLY A 29 8.32 -12.46 -7.45
CA GLY A 29 8.45 -11.89 -8.81
C GLY A 29 7.65 -10.63 -9.23
N THR A 30 8.36 -9.60 -9.69
CA THR A 30 7.79 -8.34 -10.23
C THR A 30 7.67 -8.26 -11.77
N ALA A 31 8.31 -9.13 -12.55
CA ALA A 31 8.25 -9.04 -14.03
C ALA A 31 8.07 -10.37 -14.77
N TRP A 32 8.63 -11.46 -14.25
CA TRP A 32 8.60 -12.84 -14.77
C TRP A 32 8.44 -13.77 -13.55
N PRO A 33 8.18 -15.10 -13.66
CA PRO A 33 8.07 -15.99 -12.50
C PRO A 33 9.40 -15.96 -11.71
N GLY A 34 9.48 -15.01 -10.80
CA GLY A 34 10.70 -14.60 -10.14
C GLY A 34 10.96 -15.48 -8.95
N LYS A 35 12.23 -15.52 -8.55
CA LYS A 35 12.70 -16.26 -7.37
C LYS A 35 11.90 -15.85 -6.12
N PRO A 36 11.75 -16.73 -5.12
CA PRO A 36 11.07 -16.39 -3.88
C PRO A 36 11.80 -15.25 -3.16
N ILE A 37 11.25 -14.04 -3.20
CA ILE A 37 11.87 -12.83 -2.62
C ILE A 37 11.80 -12.88 -1.09
N GLY A 38 10.75 -13.49 -0.52
CA GLY A 38 10.52 -13.53 0.92
C GLY A 38 11.65 -14.19 1.72
N ARG A 39 12.29 -15.23 1.18
CA ARG A 39 13.33 -15.99 1.91
C ARG A 39 14.64 -15.21 2.02
N ASP A 40 15.04 -14.52 0.95
CA ASP A 40 16.31 -13.80 0.90
C ASP A 40 16.23 -12.41 1.56
N LEU A 41 15.03 -11.80 1.57
CA LEU A 41 14.81 -10.48 2.19
C LEU A 41 14.28 -10.53 3.63
N GLY A 42 13.97 -11.70 4.19
CA GLY A 42 13.46 -11.81 5.55
C GLY A 42 14.26 -11.05 6.63
N PRO A 43 15.61 -11.05 6.62
CA PRO A 43 16.39 -10.23 7.55
C PRO A 43 16.18 -8.71 7.39
N LEU A 44 15.92 -8.24 6.16
CA LEU A 44 15.62 -6.82 5.91
C LEU A 44 14.23 -6.46 6.43
N MET A 45 13.23 -7.32 6.21
CA MET A 45 11.87 -7.14 6.75
C MET A 45 11.95 -6.97 8.27
N ARG A 46 12.63 -7.88 8.97
CA ARG A 46 12.79 -7.79 10.43
C ARG A 46 13.51 -6.52 10.87
N ARG A 47 14.57 -6.07 10.18
CA ARG A 47 15.21 -4.79 10.50
C ARG A 47 14.28 -3.58 10.35
N ALA A 48 13.42 -3.59 9.33
CA ALA A 48 12.47 -2.50 9.15
C ALA A 48 11.41 -2.49 10.26
N LEU A 49 10.94 -3.68 10.66
CA LEU A 49 10.07 -3.84 11.81
C LEU A 49 10.74 -3.33 13.10
N ASP A 50 11.99 -3.72 13.36
CA ASP A 50 12.78 -3.29 14.52
C ASP A 50 13.00 -1.76 14.53
N ALA A 51 13.01 -1.13 13.35
CA ALA A 51 13.07 0.32 13.19
C ALA A 51 11.72 1.04 13.37
N GLY A 52 10.65 0.30 13.66
CA GLY A 52 9.31 0.84 13.92
C GLY A 52 8.42 1.01 12.68
N HIS A 53 8.75 0.36 11.57
CA HIS A 53 7.87 0.33 10.38
C HIS A 53 6.82 -0.79 10.51
N GLU A 54 5.58 -0.55 10.03
CA GLU A 54 4.63 -1.66 9.85
C GLU A 54 4.95 -2.38 8.54
N ILE A 55 4.75 -3.69 8.59
CA ILE A 55 4.96 -4.59 7.47
C ILE A 55 3.64 -5.29 7.22
N GLY A 56 3.13 -5.13 6.01
CA GLY A 56 1.83 -5.65 5.60
C GLY A 56 1.94 -6.59 4.41
N LEU A 57 0.90 -7.41 4.25
CA LEU A 57 0.77 -8.25 3.07
C LEU A 57 0.53 -7.39 1.82
N HIS A 58 1.36 -7.54 0.80
CA HIS A 58 1.12 -6.93 -0.50
C HIS A 58 0.51 -7.92 -1.49
N ALA A 59 1.23 -9.02 -1.73
CA ALA A 59 0.78 -10.21 -2.45
C ALA A 59 1.74 -11.38 -2.19
N TRP A 60 1.26 -12.62 -2.35
CA TRP A 60 2.16 -13.77 -2.47
C TRP A 60 2.93 -13.73 -3.80
N ASP A 61 2.21 -13.53 -4.90
CA ASP A 61 2.73 -13.38 -6.26
C ASP A 61 2.18 -12.06 -6.82
N HIS A 62 3.02 -11.02 -6.87
CA HIS A 62 2.60 -9.66 -7.25
C HIS A 62 2.06 -9.63 -8.67
N HIS A 63 2.84 -10.14 -9.62
CA HIS A 63 2.43 -10.21 -11.02
C HIS A 63 1.16 -11.07 -11.20
N GLY A 64 1.14 -12.25 -10.57
CA GLY A 64 -0.02 -13.14 -10.59
C GLY A 64 -1.29 -12.46 -10.07
N TRP A 65 -1.19 -11.74 -8.96
CA TRP A 65 -2.29 -10.97 -8.38
C TRP A 65 -2.77 -9.90 -9.35
N GLN A 66 -1.87 -9.04 -9.83
CA GLN A 66 -2.24 -7.90 -10.66
C GLN A 66 -2.90 -8.30 -11.99
N ALA A 67 -2.46 -9.44 -12.56
CA ALA A 67 -3.00 -9.97 -13.80
C ALA A 67 -4.34 -10.72 -13.62
N ASN A 68 -4.54 -11.41 -12.48
CA ASN A 68 -5.59 -12.42 -12.38
C ASN A 68 -6.63 -12.19 -11.27
N ALA A 69 -6.42 -11.28 -10.32
CA ALA A 69 -7.37 -11.06 -9.21
C ALA A 69 -8.81 -10.75 -9.68
N GLY A 70 -8.94 -10.14 -10.86
CA GLY A 70 -10.24 -9.85 -11.48
C GLY A 70 -10.99 -11.08 -11.99
N HIS A 71 -10.31 -12.22 -12.16
CA HIS A 71 -10.82 -13.44 -12.79
C HIS A 71 -10.80 -14.65 -11.85
N TRP A 72 -9.92 -14.65 -10.85
CA TRP A 72 -9.85 -15.73 -9.86
C TRP A 72 -11.17 -15.91 -9.12
N SER A 73 -11.49 -17.18 -8.86
CA SER A 73 -12.56 -17.55 -7.93
C SER A 73 -12.25 -17.13 -6.50
N ASP A 74 -13.27 -17.04 -5.65
CA ASP A 74 -13.11 -16.67 -4.23
C ASP A 74 -12.14 -17.61 -3.50
N ARG A 75 -12.16 -18.91 -3.85
CA ARG A 75 -11.22 -19.90 -3.35
C ARG A 75 -9.78 -19.59 -3.75
N GLN A 76 -9.55 -19.18 -5.00
CA GLN A 76 -8.21 -18.82 -5.49
C GLN A 76 -7.72 -17.54 -4.83
N LEU A 77 -8.57 -16.51 -4.69
CA LEU A 77 -8.24 -15.28 -3.96
C LEU A 77 -7.81 -15.59 -2.53
N THR A 78 -8.64 -16.34 -1.80
CA THR A 78 -8.36 -16.73 -0.41
C THR A 78 -7.05 -17.52 -0.29
N ALA A 79 -6.82 -18.47 -1.20
CA ALA A 79 -5.58 -19.27 -1.19
C ALA A 79 -4.31 -18.45 -1.44
N GLN A 80 -4.38 -17.42 -2.30
CA GLN A 80 -3.24 -16.53 -2.56
C GLN A 80 -2.96 -15.60 -1.37
N ILE A 81 -4.01 -15.09 -0.72
CA ILE A 81 -3.88 -14.30 0.51
C ILE A 81 -3.26 -15.18 1.61
N HIS A 82 -3.79 -16.38 1.83
CA HIS A 82 -3.31 -17.30 2.86
C HIS A 82 -1.82 -17.61 2.73
N ARG A 83 -1.35 -17.96 1.53
CA ARG A 83 0.08 -18.21 1.28
C ARG A 83 0.95 -17.01 1.65
N GLY A 84 0.50 -15.81 1.32
CA GLY A 84 1.22 -14.59 1.64
C GLY A 84 1.22 -14.29 3.14
N VAL A 85 0.07 -14.42 3.80
CA VAL A 85 -0.06 -14.24 5.25
C VAL A 85 0.82 -15.22 6.01
N ASP A 86 0.78 -16.51 5.69
CA ASP A 86 1.57 -17.53 6.36
C ASP A 86 3.06 -17.23 6.22
N CYS A 87 3.52 -17.05 4.97
CA CYS A 87 4.94 -16.85 4.71
C CYS A 87 5.46 -15.56 5.36
N LEU A 88 4.70 -14.47 5.30
CA LEU A 88 5.12 -13.22 5.93
C LEU A 88 5.07 -13.31 7.45
N SER A 89 4.05 -13.98 8.02
CA SER A 89 3.98 -14.21 9.47
C SER A 89 5.17 -15.04 9.97
N ASP A 90 5.56 -16.08 9.23
CA ASP A 90 6.74 -16.90 9.52
C ASP A 90 8.04 -16.08 9.48
N ILE A 91 8.18 -15.16 8.51
CA ILE A 91 9.35 -14.29 8.39
C ILE A 91 9.44 -13.29 9.55
N LEU A 92 8.31 -12.73 9.96
CA LEU A 92 8.21 -11.73 11.02
C LEU A 92 8.22 -12.35 12.42
N GLY A 93 7.84 -13.63 12.54
CA GLY A 93 7.69 -14.33 13.81
C GLY A 93 6.42 -13.96 14.58
N HIS A 94 5.50 -13.23 13.96
CA HIS A 94 4.20 -12.84 14.53
C HIS A 94 3.16 -12.65 13.42
N PRO A 95 1.85 -12.63 13.75
CA PRO A 95 0.80 -12.43 12.75
C PRO A 95 0.94 -11.11 11.99
N VAL A 96 0.63 -11.14 10.70
CA VAL A 96 0.49 -9.94 9.85
C VAL A 96 -0.82 -9.23 10.18
N VAL A 97 -0.76 -7.92 10.39
CA VAL A 97 -1.91 -7.13 10.88
C VAL A 97 -2.47 -6.14 9.87
N CYS A 98 -1.87 -5.98 8.70
CA CYS A 98 -2.38 -5.10 7.65
C CYS A 98 -2.05 -5.61 6.25
N SER A 99 -2.73 -5.08 5.25
CA SER A 99 -2.45 -5.42 3.85
C SER A 99 -2.73 -4.27 2.88
N ALA A 100 -2.16 -4.35 1.68
CA ALA A 100 -2.46 -3.46 0.56
C ALA A 100 -2.39 -4.27 -0.73
N ALA A 101 -3.50 -4.44 -1.44
CA ALA A 101 -3.55 -5.28 -2.63
C ALA A 101 -2.63 -4.76 -3.75
N ALA A 102 -1.81 -5.65 -4.31
CA ALA A 102 -0.95 -5.35 -5.46
C ALA A 102 -1.70 -4.65 -6.61
N GLY A 103 -1.16 -3.51 -7.04
CA GLY A 103 -1.73 -2.63 -8.06
C GLY A 103 -3.13 -2.07 -7.72
N TRP A 104 -3.53 -2.13 -6.45
CA TRP A 104 -4.90 -1.92 -5.96
C TRP A 104 -5.93 -2.75 -6.72
N ARG A 105 -5.57 -3.97 -7.15
CA ARG A 105 -6.53 -4.91 -7.73
C ARG A 105 -7.37 -5.52 -6.62
N ALA A 106 -8.35 -4.76 -6.15
CA ALA A 106 -9.34 -5.20 -5.19
C ALA A 106 -10.76 -4.81 -5.60
N ASP A 107 -11.67 -5.76 -5.52
CA ASP A 107 -13.11 -5.54 -5.59
C ASP A 107 -13.77 -6.15 -4.35
N GLN A 108 -15.11 -6.11 -4.31
CA GLN A 108 -15.89 -6.70 -3.24
C GLN A 108 -15.43 -8.12 -2.86
N ARG A 109 -15.10 -9.00 -3.83
CA ARG A 109 -14.68 -10.38 -3.55
C ARG A 109 -13.33 -10.44 -2.84
N VAL A 110 -12.42 -9.53 -3.18
CA VAL A 110 -11.14 -9.38 -2.45
C VAL A 110 -11.38 -8.94 -1.01
N VAL A 111 -12.31 -8.00 -0.80
CA VAL A 111 -12.71 -7.59 0.56
C VAL A 111 -13.23 -8.81 1.34
N GLN A 112 -14.20 -9.56 0.80
CA GLN A 112 -14.72 -10.77 1.46
C GLN A 112 -13.61 -11.76 1.80
N ALA A 113 -12.71 -12.04 0.84
CA ALA A 113 -11.65 -13.01 1.03
C ALA A 113 -10.69 -12.62 2.15
N LYS A 114 -10.46 -11.31 2.37
CA LYS A 114 -9.54 -10.81 3.39
C LYS A 114 -10.10 -10.85 4.82
N GLU A 115 -11.42 -10.85 5.00
CA GLU A 115 -12.02 -10.78 6.34
C GLU A 115 -11.61 -11.94 7.26
N ALA A 116 -11.39 -13.14 6.68
CA ALA A 116 -10.98 -14.32 7.45
C ALA A 116 -9.56 -14.22 8.05
N PHE A 117 -8.76 -13.24 7.63
CA PHE A 117 -7.35 -13.09 8.04
C PHE A 117 -7.15 -12.09 9.18
N GLY A 118 -8.20 -11.42 9.64
CA GLY A 118 -8.15 -10.60 10.86
C GLY A 118 -7.21 -9.39 10.77
N PHE A 119 -7.04 -8.80 9.59
CA PHE A 119 -6.28 -7.56 9.44
C PHE A 119 -6.93 -6.42 10.25
N ARG A 120 -6.11 -5.53 10.81
CA ARG A 120 -6.54 -4.29 11.46
C ARG A 120 -7.04 -3.26 10.44
N TYR A 121 -6.41 -3.21 9.27
CA TYR A 121 -6.86 -2.43 8.12
C TYR A 121 -6.29 -2.98 6.81
N ASN A 122 -6.89 -2.56 5.70
CA ASN A 122 -6.33 -2.72 4.37
C ASN A 122 -6.20 -1.38 3.64
N SER A 123 -5.30 -1.30 2.65
CA SER A 123 -5.12 -0.15 1.77
C SER A 123 -5.29 -0.58 0.31
N ASP A 124 -6.51 -0.97 -0.03
CA ASP A 124 -6.79 -1.74 -1.24
C ASP A 124 -7.31 -0.91 -2.42
N CYS A 125 -7.53 0.38 -2.23
CA CYS A 125 -8.23 1.20 -3.21
C CYS A 125 -7.72 2.64 -3.28
N ARG A 126 -8.06 3.30 -4.39
CA ARG A 126 -8.07 4.76 -4.50
C ARG A 126 -9.28 5.33 -3.78
N GLY A 127 -9.10 6.42 -3.05
CA GLY A 127 -10.18 7.04 -2.28
C GLY A 127 -9.74 8.33 -1.59
N ALA A 128 -10.61 8.90 -0.77
CA ALA A 128 -10.39 10.20 -0.13
C ALA A 128 -10.68 10.20 1.38
N SER A 129 -11.25 9.12 1.93
CA SER A 129 -11.55 9.02 3.37
C SER A 129 -11.46 7.58 3.86
N LEU A 130 -11.20 7.41 5.17
CA LEU A 130 -11.28 6.11 5.82
C LEU A 130 -12.73 5.62 5.84
N PHE A 131 -12.94 4.32 5.68
CA PHE A 131 -14.27 3.71 5.72
C PHE A 131 -14.19 2.24 6.10
N ARG A 132 -15.34 1.62 6.38
CA ARG A 132 -15.47 0.17 6.49
C ARG A 132 -16.34 -0.33 5.33
N PRO A 133 -15.88 -1.32 4.55
CA PRO A 133 -16.65 -1.82 3.42
C PRO A 133 -17.85 -2.62 3.94
N LEU A 134 -19.01 -2.46 3.30
CA LEU A 134 -20.16 -3.35 3.55
C LEU A 134 -19.87 -4.72 2.95
N LEU A 135 -20.07 -5.77 3.74
CA LEU A 135 -19.93 -7.16 3.30
C LEU A 135 -21.23 -7.66 2.65
N ALA A 136 -21.16 -8.83 2.02
CA ALA A 136 -22.30 -9.43 1.33
C ALA A 136 -23.48 -9.76 2.28
N ASP A 137 -23.20 -9.99 3.57
CA ASP A 137 -24.21 -10.23 4.60
C ASP A 137 -24.76 -8.94 5.23
N GLY A 138 -24.32 -7.76 4.76
CA GLY A 138 -24.71 -6.45 5.27
C GLY A 138 -23.94 -5.98 6.51
N SER A 139 -23.02 -6.80 7.05
CA SER A 139 -22.13 -6.36 8.12
C SER A 139 -21.00 -5.46 7.61
N LEU A 140 -20.29 -4.78 8.51
CA LEU A 140 -19.12 -3.96 8.17
C LEU A 140 -17.84 -4.79 8.28
N GLY A 141 -17.05 -4.78 7.22
CA GLY A 141 -15.75 -5.44 7.16
C GLY A 141 -14.63 -4.65 7.80
N THR A 142 -13.41 -5.05 7.46
CA THR A 142 -12.15 -4.48 7.94
C THR A 142 -11.95 -3.06 7.40
N ALA A 143 -11.45 -2.15 8.24
CA ALA A 143 -11.22 -0.75 7.88
C ALA A 143 -10.32 -0.61 6.63
N GLN A 144 -10.64 0.37 5.79
CA GLN A 144 -9.89 0.73 4.60
C GLN A 144 -9.19 2.07 4.82
N VAL A 145 -7.91 2.13 4.45
CA VAL A 145 -7.08 3.33 4.38
C VAL A 145 -6.75 3.57 2.90
N PRO A 146 -7.56 4.34 2.16
CA PRO A 146 -7.34 4.50 0.72
C PRO A 146 -6.12 5.35 0.38
N VAL A 147 -5.55 5.10 -0.80
CA VAL A 147 -4.47 5.92 -1.36
C VAL A 147 -5.05 7.12 -2.11
N ASP A 148 -4.79 8.34 -1.62
CA ASP A 148 -5.34 9.59 -2.17
C ASP A 148 -4.32 10.43 -2.96
N LEU A 149 -3.01 10.16 -2.80
CA LEU A 149 -1.95 10.86 -3.53
C LEU A 149 -1.48 10.08 -4.77
N PRO A 150 -1.17 10.77 -5.87
CA PRO A 150 -0.68 10.10 -7.08
C PRO A 150 0.70 9.47 -6.86
N THR A 151 0.97 8.39 -7.57
CA THR A 151 2.31 7.76 -7.59
C THR A 151 3.22 8.39 -8.64
N PHE A 152 4.51 8.09 -8.56
CA PHE A 152 5.50 8.54 -9.54
C PHE A 152 5.14 8.13 -10.98
N ASP A 153 4.81 6.86 -11.20
CA ASP A 153 4.45 6.28 -12.49
C ASP A 153 3.14 6.83 -13.07
N GLU A 154 2.23 7.31 -12.22
CA GLU A 154 0.96 7.90 -12.69
C GLU A 154 1.12 9.30 -13.28
N VAL A 155 2.16 10.03 -12.90
CA VAL A 155 2.29 11.46 -13.25
C VAL A 155 3.50 11.76 -14.11
N ASN A 156 4.56 10.94 -14.03
CA ASN A 156 5.74 11.13 -14.86
C ASN A 156 5.50 10.63 -16.28
N GLY A 157 6.04 11.39 -17.23
CA GLY A 157 5.81 11.16 -18.66
C GLY A 157 5.60 12.48 -19.39
N PRO A 158 4.68 12.58 -20.36
CA PRO A 158 4.48 13.80 -21.15
C PRO A 158 4.14 15.04 -20.32
N HIS A 159 3.56 14.86 -19.12
CA HIS A 159 3.02 15.93 -18.30
C HIS A 159 3.92 16.37 -17.14
N LEU A 160 4.87 15.53 -16.72
CA LEU A 160 5.80 15.84 -15.64
C LEU A 160 7.15 15.18 -15.89
N GLN A 161 8.21 15.97 -15.78
CA GLN A 161 9.58 15.47 -15.83
C GLN A 161 9.98 14.87 -14.48
N PRO A 162 10.78 13.79 -14.45
CA PRO A 162 11.21 13.13 -13.21
C PRO A 162 11.80 14.07 -12.15
N ASN A 163 12.57 15.09 -12.58
CA ASN A 163 13.19 16.06 -11.67
C ASN A 163 12.19 17.04 -11.03
N ALA A 164 11.01 17.21 -11.61
CA ALA A 164 9.93 18.07 -11.09
C ALA A 164 9.00 17.32 -10.12
N PHE A 165 9.16 16.01 -9.98
CA PHE A 165 8.28 15.18 -9.17
C PHE A 165 8.25 15.60 -7.70
N ASN A 166 9.40 15.90 -7.10
CA ASN A 166 9.47 16.30 -5.69
C ASN A 166 8.69 17.59 -5.42
N ASP A 167 8.80 18.59 -6.30
CA ASP A 167 8.02 19.83 -6.18
C ASP A 167 6.52 19.55 -6.31
N TYR A 168 6.17 18.71 -7.28
CA TYR A 168 4.82 18.31 -7.58
C TYR A 168 4.15 17.59 -6.40
N ILE A 169 4.81 16.58 -5.81
CA ILE A 169 4.21 15.79 -4.72
C ILE A 169 4.18 16.57 -3.41
N LEU A 170 5.22 17.37 -3.12
CA LEU A 170 5.25 18.23 -1.93
C LEU A 170 4.09 19.23 -1.92
N GLY A 171 3.75 19.80 -3.08
CA GLY A 171 2.62 20.72 -3.22
C GLY A 171 1.23 20.10 -3.04
N ARG A 172 1.12 18.77 -2.91
CA ARG A 172 -0.17 18.07 -2.75
C ARG A 172 -0.50 17.69 -1.30
N PHE A 173 0.49 17.70 -0.42
CA PHE A 173 0.23 17.46 1.00
C PHE A 173 -0.68 18.56 1.56
N ALA A 174 -1.77 18.16 2.21
CA ALA A 174 -2.76 19.10 2.74
C ALA A 174 -3.33 18.62 4.08
N ALA A 175 -3.55 19.53 5.02
CA ALA A 175 -3.95 19.18 6.40
C ALA A 175 -5.31 18.46 6.54
N ARG A 176 -6.19 18.55 5.53
CA ARG A 176 -7.54 17.94 5.54
C ARG A 176 -7.67 16.74 4.58
N ARG A 177 -6.55 16.17 4.15
CA ARG A 177 -6.48 14.99 3.29
C ARG A 177 -5.85 13.81 4.03
N LEU A 178 -6.01 12.60 3.50
CA LEU A 178 -5.36 11.42 4.08
C LEU A 178 -3.84 11.50 3.91
N ASN A 179 -3.38 12.10 2.80
CA ASN A 179 -1.97 12.22 2.46
C ASN A 179 -1.26 10.85 2.43
N VAL A 180 -1.96 9.83 1.92
CA VAL A 180 -1.48 8.47 1.71
C VAL A 180 -0.76 8.44 0.36
N TYR A 181 0.56 8.48 0.42
CA TYR A 181 1.45 8.45 -0.73
C TYR A 181 2.07 7.07 -0.89
N THR A 182 1.91 6.47 -2.07
CA THR A 182 2.53 5.20 -2.41
C THR A 182 3.87 5.41 -3.10
N LEU A 183 4.92 4.75 -2.58
CA LEU A 183 6.26 4.76 -3.15
C LEU A 183 6.67 3.36 -3.60
N HIS A 184 7.33 3.24 -4.75
CA HIS A 184 7.85 1.95 -5.24
C HIS A 184 9.35 1.83 -4.94
N ALA A 185 9.76 0.85 -4.13
CA ALA A 185 11.17 0.81 -3.69
C ALA A 185 12.16 0.54 -4.83
N GLU A 186 11.76 -0.23 -5.86
CA GLU A 186 12.62 -0.53 -7.01
C GLU A 186 12.98 0.74 -7.82
N VAL A 187 12.04 1.67 -7.96
CA VAL A 187 12.23 2.91 -8.74
C VAL A 187 12.71 4.04 -7.83
N GLU A 188 11.96 4.31 -6.77
CA GLU A 188 12.19 5.48 -5.92
C GLU A 188 13.20 5.20 -4.80
N GLY A 189 13.33 3.94 -4.37
CA GLY A 189 14.27 3.52 -3.32
C GLY A 189 15.67 3.14 -3.83
N ILE A 190 15.82 2.76 -5.09
CA ILE A 190 17.11 2.37 -5.69
C ILE A 190 17.54 3.37 -6.77
N ILE A 191 16.78 3.47 -7.85
CA ILE A 191 17.17 4.28 -9.02
C ILE A 191 17.12 5.79 -8.69
N MET A 192 16.11 6.20 -7.93
CA MET A 192 15.91 7.60 -7.53
C MET A 192 16.16 7.83 -6.04
N ALA A 193 16.99 6.99 -5.40
CA ALA A 193 17.27 7.06 -3.97
C ALA A 193 17.67 8.47 -3.50
N ASP A 194 18.49 9.18 -4.28
CA ASP A 194 18.87 10.56 -3.97
C ASP A 194 17.71 11.54 -4.10
N GLY A 195 16.86 11.36 -5.12
CA GLY A 195 15.62 12.11 -5.26
C GLY A 195 14.68 11.89 -4.07
N PHE A 196 14.54 10.64 -3.60
CA PHE A 196 13.74 10.33 -2.43
C PHE A 196 14.33 10.90 -1.14
N ARG A 197 15.66 10.82 -0.92
CA ARG A 197 16.32 11.48 0.22
C ARG A 197 16.09 12.98 0.22
N GLN A 198 16.11 13.62 -0.95
CA GLN A 198 15.77 15.03 -1.08
C GLN A 198 14.30 15.30 -0.75
N LEU A 199 13.38 14.44 -1.20
CA LEU A 199 11.96 14.54 -0.85
C LEU A 199 11.77 14.52 0.67
N LEU A 200 12.37 13.55 1.37
CA LEU A 200 12.30 13.43 2.83
C LEU A 200 12.84 14.68 3.54
N LYS A 201 14.03 15.16 3.15
CA LYS A 201 14.62 16.38 3.73
C LYS A 201 13.72 17.60 3.54
N ARG A 202 13.18 17.77 2.34
CA ARG A 202 12.33 18.92 1.99
C ARG A 202 10.97 18.85 2.67
N ALA A 203 10.37 17.66 2.74
CA ALA A 203 9.15 17.42 3.49
C ALA A 203 9.34 17.82 4.95
N ASN A 204 10.43 17.38 5.59
CA ASN A 204 10.74 17.74 6.97
C ASN A 204 10.93 19.25 7.17
N THR A 205 11.63 19.95 6.26
CA THR A 205 11.75 21.43 6.30
C THR A 205 10.40 22.13 6.15
N GLN A 206 9.45 21.51 5.44
CA GLN A 206 8.07 21.97 5.33
C GLN A 206 7.18 21.48 6.47
N GLY A 207 7.73 20.81 7.49
CA GLY A 207 7.00 20.22 8.63
C GLY A 207 6.06 19.08 8.27
N ILE A 208 6.28 18.44 7.13
CA ILE A 208 5.60 17.22 6.71
C ILE A 208 6.38 16.03 7.26
N HIS A 209 5.72 15.24 8.10
CA HIS A 209 6.30 14.07 8.74
C HIS A 209 5.62 12.80 8.24
N PHE A 210 6.42 11.81 7.84
CA PHE A 210 5.95 10.52 7.37
C PHE A 210 5.68 9.58 8.54
N ALA A 211 4.50 8.97 8.55
CA ALA A 211 4.03 8.12 9.63
C ALA A 211 3.39 6.82 9.11
N PRO A 212 3.26 5.80 9.98
CA PRO A 212 2.49 4.59 9.71
C PRO A 212 1.09 4.84 9.19
N LEU A 213 0.62 3.99 8.28
CA LEU A 213 -0.77 4.04 7.83
C LEU A 213 -1.72 3.70 8.97
N GLY A 214 -1.34 2.76 9.83
CA GLY A 214 -2.13 2.40 11.00
C GLY A 214 -2.33 3.56 12.00
N HIS A 215 -1.57 4.66 11.90
CA HIS A 215 -1.79 5.88 12.68
C HIS A 215 -2.94 6.75 12.18
N LEU A 216 -3.45 6.50 10.96
CA LEU A 216 -4.67 7.16 10.46
C LEU A 216 -5.93 6.59 11.10
N LEU A 217 -5.88 5.33 11.56
CA LEU A 217 -7.04 4.69 12.16
C LEU A 217 -7.47 5.42 13.44
N PRO A 218 -8.77 5.72 13.60
CA PRO A 218 -9.28 6.27 14.85
C PRO A 218 -9.29 5.19 15.95
N ASP A 219 -9.36 5.62 17.21
CA ASP A 219 -9.54 4.71 18.35
C ASP A 219 -10.86 3.93 18.23
N ALA A 220 -11.90 4.59 17.72
CA ALA A 220 -13.25 4.06 17.52
C ALA A 220 -13.50 3.69 16.05
N ILE A 221 -12.92 2.58 15.59
CA ILE A 221 -13.04 2.09 14.20
C ILE A 221 -14.51 1.86 13.80
N GLU A 222 -15.37 1.52 14.74
CA GLU A 222 -16.81 1.35 14.57
C GLU A 222 -17.55 2.62 14.15
N GLN A 223 -16.95 3.80 14.33
CA GLN A 223 -17.51 5.09 13.91
C GLN A 223 -17.16 5.45 12.46
N LEU A 224 -16.29 4.68 11.80
CA LEU A 224 -15.97 4.91 10.40
C LEU A 224 -17.22 4.71 9.53
N PRO A 225 -17.41 5.56 8.50
CA PRO A 225 -18.55 5.42 7.61
C PRO A 225 -18.49 4.09 6.85
N SER A 226 -19.66 3.57 6.49
CA SER A 226 -19.77 2.46 5.55
C SER A 226 -19.41 2.92 4.13
N GLY A 227 -18.86 2.01 3.32
CA GLY A 227 -18.65 2.25 1.89
C GLY A 227 -18.48 0.96 1.11
N HIS A 228 -18.02 1.08 -0.13
CA HIS A 228 -17.73 -0.06 -1.01
C HIS A 228 -16.38 0.10 -1.71
N ILE A 229 -15.81 -1.04 -2.12
CA ILE A 229 -14.72 -1.06 -3.10
C ILE A 229 -15.28 -1.62 -4.39
N VAL A 230 -15.31 -0.78 -5.42
CA VAL A 230 -15.75 -1.15 -6.77
C VAL A 230 -14.61 -1.07 -7.76
N ARG A 231 -14.71 -1.82 -8.86
CA ARG A 231 -13.74 -1.69 -9.95
C ARG A 231 -13.96 -0.38 -10.68
N GLY A 232 -12.90 0.40 -10.84
CA GLY A 232 -12.88 1.61 -11.65
C GLY A 232 -11.54 1.79 -12.33
N HIS A 233 -11.34 2.97 -12.91
CA HIS A 233 -10.16 3.28 -13.72
C HIS A 233 -9.62 4.65 -13.32
N LEU A 234 -8.30 4.81 -13.40
CA LEU A 234 -7.62 6.08 -13.25
C LEU A 234 -7.01 6.48 -14.60
N PRO A 235 -7.22 7.71 -15.09
CA PRO A 235 -6.60 8.17 -16.32
C PRO A 235 -5.08 7.98 -16.29
N GLY A 236 -4.51 7.43 -17.35
CA GLY A 236 -3.07 7.16 -17.45
C GLY A 236 -2.59 5.85 -16.83
N ARG A 237 -3.46 5.06 -16.18
CA ARG A 237 -3.12 3.76 -15.60
C ARG A 237 -3.83 2.63 -16.32
N GLU A 238 -3.10 1.55 -16.62
CA GLU A 238 -3.66 0.38 -17.29
C GLU A 238 -4.44 -0.55 -16.35
N GLY A 239 -5.58 -1.02 -16.85
CA GLY A 239 -6.48 -1.95 -16.16
C GLY A 239 -7.27 -1.32 -15.02
N TRP A 240 -8.15 -2.13 -14.42
CA TRP A 240 -9.08 -1.68 -13.38
C TRP A 240 -8.42 -1.68 -12.01
N LEU A 241 -8.78 -0.77 -11.13
CA LEU A 241 -8.35 -0.76 -9.73
C LEU A 241 -9.55 -0.58 -8.80
N GLY A 242 -9.38 -0.93 -7.53
CA GLY A 242 -10.36 -0.69 -6.50
C GLY A 242 -10.50 0.80 -6.26
N VAL A 243 -11.73 1.30 -6.29
CA VAL A 243 -12.08 2.68 -5.98
C VAL A 243 -13.12 2.69 -4.85
N GLN A 244 -12.93 3.60 -3.91
CA GLN A 244 -13.90 3.90 -2.86
C GLN A 244 -15.20 4.45 -3.47
N GLN A 245 -16.34 3.92 -3.04
CA GLN A 245 -17.68 4.39 -3.38
C GLN A 245 -18.59 4.48 -2.15
#